data_AF-A0A343VR80-F1
#
_entry.id   AF-A0A343VR80-F1
#
_cell.length_a   1.000
_cell.length_b   1.000
_cell.length_c   1.000
_cell.angle_alpha   90.00
_cell.angle_beta   90.00
_cell.angle_gamma   90.00
#
_symmetry.space_group_name_H-M   'P 1'
#
loop_
_entity.id
_entity.type
_entity.pdbx_description
1 polymer ?
#
loop_
_entity_poly.entity_id
_entity_poly.type
_entity_poly.pdbx_seq_one_letter_code
_entity_poly.pdbx_strand_id
1 'polypeptide(L)'
;MARINVYETDEYTGTRTLAGWFDISKAEGFAEDTRWDGNNTVGLSSGVPTNFGGDQLIHTSGGRWVLYRDRSRYFNGRDTHHFVSENVAREWLLTNGHDDDAATYFGPTEEERGPGRPEVGKPINVRLGDLLADVDDYAADNDLSRAEAIRSLIAIAVGSIKEARQKASADR
;
A
#
# COMPACT_ATOMS: atom_id res chain seq x y z
N MET A 1 -29.83 12.73 11.24
CA MET A 1 -29.39 12.42 9.85
C MET A 1 -28.60 13.61 9.35
N ALA A 2 -27.28 13.57 9.51
CA ALA A 2 -26.39 14.59 8.98
C ALA A 2 -25.67 13.99 7.77
N ARG A 3 -26.29 14.15 6.59
CA ARG A 3 -25.79 13.58 5.33
C ARG A 3 -24.63 14.44 4.81
N ILE A 4 -23.50 13.79 4.57
CA ILE A 4 -22.34 14.39 3.91
C ILE A 4 -22.19 13.80 2.52
N ASN A 5 -22.11 14.67 1.50
CA ASN A 5 -21.83 14.25 0.13
C ASN A 5 -20.32 14.27 -0.12
N VAL A 6 -19.81 13.18 -0.69
CA VAL A 6 -18.42 12.98 -1.05
C VAL A 6 -18.28 13.16 -2.55
N TYR A 7 -17.33 14.00 -2.96
CA TYR A 7 -17.09 14.33 -4.35
C TYR A 7 -15.68 13.91 -4.75
N GLU A 8 -15.56 13.33 -5.93
CA GLU A 8 -14.28 13.17 -6.61
C GLU A 8 -14.05 14.38 -7.50
N THR A 9 -12.81 14.86 -7.51
CA THR A 9 -12.39 15.96 -8.38
C THR A 9 -11.46 15.36 -9.42
N ASP A 10 -11.82 15.48 -10.69
CA ASP A 10 -10.92 15.14 -11.78
C ASP A 10 -9.81 16.20 -11.84
N GLU A 11 -8.56 15.77 -11.66
CA GLU A 11 -7.41 16.68 -11.55
C GLU A 11 -7.06 17.40 -12.87
N TYR A 12 -7.46 16.83 -14.02
CA TYR A 12 -7.17 17.40 -15.33
C TYR A 12 -8.22 18.43 -15.79
N THR A 13 -9.47 18.22 -15.40
CA THR A 13 -10.61 19.06 -15.83
C THR A 13 -11.17 19.93 -14.71
N GLY A 14 -10.82 19.66 -13.46
CA GLY A 14 -11.38 20.31 -12.28
C GLY A 14 -12.85 19.96 -12.01
N THR A 15 -13.42 19.02 -12.77
CA THR A 15 -14.84 18.65 -12.66
C THR A 15 -15.07 17.87 -11.38
N ARG A 16 -16.11 18.25 -10.62
CA ARG A 16 -16.52 17.54 -9.41
C ARG A 16 -17.70 16.62 -9.72
N THR A 17 -17.50 15.33 -9.49
CA THR A 17 -18.55 14.30 -9.63
C THR A 17 -18.94 13.79 -8.24
N LEU A 18 -20.23 13.52 -8.05
CA LEU A 18 -20.71 12.95 -6.79
C LEU A 18 -20.30 11.47 -6.71
N ALA A 19 -19.29 11.17 -5.91
CA ALA A 19 -18.82 9.80 -5.69
C ALA A 19 -19.75 9.04 -4.73
N GLY A 20 -20.42 9.74 -3.82
CA GLY A 20 -21.41 9.15 -2.94
C GLY A 20 -21.77 10.02 -1.76
N TRP A 21 -22.35 9.41 -0.73
CA TRP A 21 -22.70 10.08 0.52
C TRP A 21 -22.63 9.11 1.70
N PHE A 22 -22.55 9.66 2.91
CA PHE A 22 -22.66 8.91 4.17
C PHE A 22 -23.38 9.74 5.24
N ASP A 23 -23.84 9.09 6.32
CA ASP A 23 -24.42 9.76 7.49
C ASP A 23 -23.34 9.86 8.58
N ILE A 24 -22.86 11.07 8.84
CA ILE A 24 -21.79 11.31 9.83
C ILE A 24 -22.24 10.96 11.25
N SER A 25 -23.54 11.04 11.54
CA SER A 25 -24.08 10.69 12.87
C SER A 25 -24.05 9.19 13.18
N LYS A 26 -23.76 8.36 12.17
CA LYS A 26 -23.60 6.90 12.28
C LYS A 26 -22.19 6.45 11.89
N ALA A 27 -21.26 7.39 11.79
CA ALA A 27 -19.89 7.11 11.42
C ALA A 27 -19.00 7.21 12.66
N GLU A 28 -17.93 6.42 12.65
CA GLU A 28 -16.86 6.51 13.64
C GLU A 28 -15.72 7.35 13.08
N GLY A 29 -15.14 8.23 13.90
CA GLY A 29 -14.06 9.12 13.49
C GLY A 29 -12.80 8.89 14.31
N PHE A 30 -11.67 8.85 13.62
CA PHE A 30 -10.33 8.71 14.16
C PHE A 30 -9.57 10.02 13.93
N ALA A 31 -8.95 10.53 14.99
CA ALA A 31 -8.24 11.79 14.95
C ALA A 31 -6.77 11.56 14.56
N GLU A 32 -6.23 12.47 13.78
CA GLU A 32 -4.79 12.46 13.49
C GLU A 32 -3.97 12.72 14.77
N ASP A 33 -2.90 11.94 14.93
CA ASP A 33 -1.90 12.16 15.97
C ASP A 33 -0.78 13.08 15.43
N THR A 34 0.07 13.57 16.31
CA THR A 34 0.92 14.73 16.04
C THR A 34 2.35 14.51 16.51
N ARG A 35 3.31 15.13 15.82
CA ARG A 35 4.73 15.13 16.20
C ARG A 35 5.35 16.50 16.13
N TRP A 36 6.44 16.69 16.86
CA TRP A 36 7.31 17.85 16.72
C TRP A 36 8.26 17.67 15.52
N ASP A 37 8.33 18.64 14.61
CA ASP A 37 9.22 18.59 13.43
C ASP A 37 10.54 19.37 13.59
N GLY A 38 10.77 19.97 14.77
CA GLY A 38 11.89 20.86 15.04
C GLY A 38 11.52 22.34 15.05
N ASN A 39 10.34 22.71 14.53
CA ASN A 39 9.85 24.08 14.46
C ASN A 39 8.39 24.22 14.95
N ASN A 40 7.53 23.25 14.63
CA ASN A 40 6.11 23.23 15.02
C ASN A 40 5.63 21.80 15.35
N THR A 41 4.49 21.72 16.04
CA THR A 41 3.72 20.47 16.15
C THR A 41 2.91 20.29 14.87
N VAL A 42 3.12 19.17 14.18
CA VAL A 42 2.49 18.81 12.89
C VAL A 42 1.74 17.48 12.98
N GLY A 43 0.68 17.32 12.20
CA GLY A 43 -0.01 16.04 12.05
C GLY A 43 0.88 14.96 11.42
N LEU A 44 0.78 13.72 11.89
CA LEU A 44 1.61 12.61 11.44
C LEU A 44 1.35 12.22 9.97
N SER A 45 0.09 12.26 9.53
CA SER A 45 -0.32 11.89 8.17
C SER A 45 -0.39 13.09 7.20
N SER A 46 -0.88 14.23 7.68
CA SER A 46 -1.09 15.44 6.90
C SER A 46 0.19 16.27 6.76
N GLY A 47 1.11 16.17 7.73
CA GLY A 47 2.30 17.02 7.83
C GLY A 47 1.97 18.51 8.06
N VAL A 48 0.71 18.84 8.36
CA VAL A 48 0.25 20.22 8.56
C VAL A 48 0.44 20.60 10.02
N PRO A 49 0.92 21.82 10.34
CA PRO A 49 0.98 22.23 11.74
C PRO A 49 -0.42 22.28 12.35
N THR A 50 -0.57 21.74 13.56
CA THR A 50 -1.87 21.47 14.21
C THR A 50 -2.72 22.72 14.43
N ASN A 51 -2.07 23.87 14.54
CA ASN A 51 -2.74 25.18 14.63
C ASN A 51 -3.46 25.56 13.32
N PHE A 52 -3.10 24.93 12.18
CA PHE A 52 -3.60 25.23 10.84
C PHE A 52 -4.46 24.13 10.21
N GLY A 53 -4.81 23.07 10.96
CA GLY A 53 -5.71 22.02 10.49
C GLY A 53 -5.26 20.63 10.92
N GLY A 54 -5.89 19.62 10.34
CA GLY A 54 -5.58 18.21 10.54
C GLY A 54 -6.44 17.32 9.65
N ASP A 55 -5.98 16.10 9.46
CA ASP A 55 -6.74 15.06 8.78
C ASP A 55 -7.53 14.23 9.83
N GLN A 56 -8.67 13.68 9.43
CA GLN A 56 -9.41 12.70 10.22
C GLN A 56 -9.84 11.57 9.31
N LEU A 57 -9.77 10.34 9.82
CA LEU A 57 -10.28 9.18 9.11
C LEU A 57 -11.66 8.81 9.65
N ILE A 58 -12.60 8.52 8.76
CA ILE A 58 -13.98 8.23 9.11
C ILE A 58 -14.37 6.86 8.58
N HIS A 59 -14.80 5.97 9.46
CA HIS A 59 -15.42 4.70 9.10
C HIS A 59 -16.94 4.85 9.05
N THR A 60 -17.53 4.64 7.88
CA THR A 60 -18.98 4.79 7.68
C THR A 60 -19.71 3.52 8.07
N SER A 61 -20.95 3.63 8.55
CA SER A 61 -21.84 2.47 8.81
C SER A 61 -22.07 1.54 7.61
N GLY A 62 -21.75 1.97 6.39
CA GLY A 62 -21.78 1.16 5.18
C GLY A 62 -20.46 0.44 4.85
N GLY A 63 -19.48 0.44 5.76
CA GLY A 63 -18.18 -0.23 5.59
C GLY A 63 -17.18 0.49 4.68
N ARG A 64 -17.42 1.77 4.34
CA ARG A 64 -16.50 2.57 3.53
C ARG A 64 -15.70 3.53 4.40
N TRP A 65 -14.49 3.84 3.94
CA TRP A 65 -13.56 4.75 4.60
C TRP A 65 -13.53 6.11 3.90
N VAL A 66 -13.57 7.18 4.68
CA VAL A 66 -13.53 8.56 4.20
C VAL A 66 -12.41 9.31 4.90
N LEU A 67 -11.50 9.90 4.12
CA LEU A 67 -10.53 10.85 4.63
C LEU A 67 -11.13 12.25 4.59
N TYR A 68 -11.26 12.85 5.78
CA TYR A 68 -11.62 14.25 5.97
C TYR A 68 -10.35 15.08 6.12
N ARG A 69 -10.27 16.19 5.39
CA ARG A 69 -9.17 17.15 5.52
C ARG A 69 -9.73 18.50 5.95
N ASP A 70 -9.39 18.91 7.16
CA ASP A 70 -9.64 20.28 7.62
C ASP A 70 -8.59 21.19 6.99
N ARG A 71 -9.00 21.88 5.92
CA ARG A 71 -8.18 22.89 5.22
C ARG A 71 -8.66 24.31 5.51
N SER A 72 -9.69 24.46 6.35
CA SER A 72 -10.32 25.75 6.67
C SER A 72 -9.32 26.74 7.26
N ARG A 73 -8.37 26.27 8.09
CA ARG A 73 -7.38 27.10 8.79
C ARG A 73 -6.10 27.40 7.99
N TYR A 74 -5.83 26.68 6.91
CA TYR A 74 -4.58 26.81 6.13
C TYR A 74 -4.68 27.92 5.06
N PHE A 75 -5.86 28.12 4.44
CA PHE A 75 -6.04 29.08 3.33
C PHE A 75 -7.48 29.61 3.11
N ASN A 76 -8.38 29.55 4.11
CA ASN A 76 -9.83 29.62 3.86
C ASN A 76 -10.28 28.56 2.83
N GLY A 77 -9.59 27.42 2.79
CA GLY A 77 -9.91 26.31 1.91
C GLY A 77 -11.21 25.65 2.33
N ARG A 78 -11.90 25.02 1.38
CA ARG A 78 -13.06 24.18 1.72
C ARG A 78 -12.57 22.87 2.32
N ASP A 79 -13.22 22.43 3.38
CA ASP A 79 -13.00 21.08 3.89
C ASP A 79 -13.37 20.06 2.82
N THR A 80 -12.56 19.01 2.72
CA THR A 80 -12.77 17.97 1.72
C THR A 80 -12.99 16.62 2.38
N HIS A 81 -13.83 15.83 1.73
CA HIS A 81 -14.09 14.44 2.08
C HIS A 81 -13.80 13.62 0.83
N HIS A 82 -13.02 12.56 0.96
CA HIS A 82 -12.68 11.66 -0.12
C HIS A 82 -12.82 10.22 0.33
N PHE A 83 -13.41 9.36 -0.49
CA PHE A 83 -13.34 7.92 -0.22
C PHE A 83 -11.91 7.44 -0.40
N VAL A 84 -11.46 6.61 0.53
CA VAL A 84 -10.14 5.97 0.47
C VAL A 84 -10.30 4.46 0.46
N SER A 85 -9.30 3.76 -0.08
CA SER A 85 -9.28 2.30 -0.02
C SER A 85 -8.99 1.81 1.41
N GLU A 86 -9.31 0.55 1.67
CA GLU A 86 -9.01 -0.10 2.94
C GLU A 86 -7.52 -0.08 3.27
N ASN A 87 -6.64 -0.25 2.27
CA ASN A 87 -5.20 -0.18 2.47
C ASN A 87 -4.75 1.21 2.94
N VAL A 88 -5.28 2.28 2.32
CA VAL A 88 -4.97 3.66 2.72
C VAL A 88 -5.52 3.96 4.12
N ALA A 89 -6.72 3.47 4.44
CA ALA A 89 -7.30 3.61 5.77
C ALA A 89 -6.47 2.88 6.84
N ARG A 90 -6.02 1.65 6.55
CA ARG A 90 -5.16 0.87 7.43
C ARG A 90 -3.82 1.56 7.69
N GLU A 91 -3.12 1.98 6.63
CA GLU A 91 -1.84 2.70 6.76
C GLU A 91 -2.00 4.00 7.56
N TRP A 92 -3.11 4.73 7.35
CA TRP A 92 -3.41 5.93 8.11
C TRP A 92 -3.62 5.63 9.60
N LEU A 93 -4.38 4.59 9.96
CA LEU A 93 -4.58 4.22 11.37
C LEU A 93 -3.25 3.87 12.04
N LEU A 94 -2.43 3.02 11.39
CA LEU A 94 -1.12 2.63 11.92
C LEU A 94 -0.18 3.84 12.07
N THR A 95 -0.17 4.75 11.10
CA THR A 95 0.65 5.98 11.16
C THR A 95 0.26 6.88 12.33
N ASN A 96 -1.01 6.84 12.76
CA ASN A 96 -1.55 7.66 13.85
C ASN A 96 -1.67 6.91 15.19
N GLY A 97 -1.04 5.74 15.33
CA GLY A 97 -1.06 4.97 16.59
C GLY A 97 -2.41 4.34 16.94
N HIS A 98 -3.28 4.17 15.95
CA HIS A 98 -4.58 3.48 16.07
C HIS A 98 -4.44 1.98 15.76
N ASP A 99 -3.42 1.31 16.32
CA ASP A 99 -3.10 -0.09 16.06
C ASP A 99 -4.24 -1.05 16.45
N ASP A 100 -4.90 -0.81 17.58
CA ASP A 100 -6.03 -1.61 18.07
C ASP A 100 -7.25 -1.48 17.14
N ASP A 101 -7.51 -0.27 16.63
CA ASP A 101 -8.59 -0.02 15.67
C ASP A 101 -8.27 -0.67 14.33
N ALA A 102 -7.01 -0.56 13.87
CA ALA A 102 -6.55 -1.23 12.65
C ALA A 102 -6.71 -2.75 12.77
N ALA A 103 -6.36 -3.33 13.90
CA ALA A 103 -6.54 -4.76 14.18
C ALA A 103 -8.02 -5.18 14.19
N THR A 104 -8.88 -4.33 14.73
CA THR A 104 -10.34 -4.55 14.80
C THR A 104 -10.98 -4.57 13.41
N TYR A 105 -10.60 -3.63 12.54
CA TYR A 105 -11.23 -3.45 11.24
C TYR A 105 -10.61 -4.25 10.10
N PHE A 106 -9.30 -4.48 10.14
CA PHE A 106 -8.56 -5.13 9.06
C PHE A 106 -7.98 -6.50 9.47
N GLY A 107 -8.20 -6.94 10.71
CA GLY A 107 -7.55 -8.11 11.29
C GLY A 107 -6.18 -7.78 11.88
N PRO A 108 -5.59 -8.69 12.68
CA PRO A 108 -4.34 -8.43 13.37
C PRO A 108 -3.26 -8.00 12.38
N THR A 109 -2.61 -6.87 12.67
CA THR A 109 -1.44 -6.41 11.94
C THR A 109 -0.37 -7.49 12.09
N GLU A 110 -0.09 -8.23 11.01
CA GLU A 110 1.16 -8.99 10.95
C GLU A 110 2.28 -7.98 11.24
N GLU A 111 3.11 -8.27 12.26
CA GLU A 111 4.26 -7.44 12.63
C GLU A 111 4.98 -7.00 11.35
N GLU A 112 5.24 -5.70 11.26
CA GLU A 112 5.80 -5.03 10.10
C GLU A 112 7.08 -5.74 9.61
N ARG A 113 6.93 -6.62 8.62
CA ARG A 113 8.03 -7.05 7.75
C ARG A 113 8.35 -5.84 6.90
N GLY A 114 9.36 -5.07 7.31
CA GLY A 114 9.91 -3.96 6.52
C GLY A 114 10.22 -4.35 5.07
N PRO A 115 10.56 -3.41 4.17
CA PRO A 115 10.71 -3.67 2.74
C PRO A 115 11.80 -4.73 2.50
N GLY A 116 11.38 -5.97 2.35
CA GLY A 116 12.26 -7.10 2.62
C GLY A 116 11.70 -8.42 2.10
N ARG A 117 11.86 -8.61 0.78
CA ARG A 117 11.94 -9.88 0.06
C ARG A 117 10.62 -10.69 0.00
N PRO A 118 10.13 -11.07 -1.21
CA PRO A 118 9.02 -12.02 -1.34
C PRO A 118 9.32 -13.27 -0.54
N GLU A 119 8.30 -13.99 -0.05
CA GLU A 119 8.49 -15.23 0.72
C GLU A 119 9.36 -16.23 -0.07
N VAL A 120 10.67 -16.14 0.14
CA VAL A 120 11.59 -17.19 -0.27
C VAL A 120 11.26 -18.28 0.73
N GLY A 121 10.50 -19.27 0.27
CA GLY A 121 10.31 -20.51 1.01
C GLY A 121 11.65 -21.04 1.52
N LYS A 122 11.61 -21.97 2.48
CA LYS A 122 12.81 -22.50 3.16
C LYS A 122 14.02 -22.59 2.21
N PRO A 123 15.20 -22.09 2.60
CA PRO A 123 16.35 -22.01 1.72
C PRO A 123 16.64 -23.41 1.12
N ILE A 124 16.59 -23.49 -0.21
CA ILE A 124 16.94 -24.71 -0.93
C ILE A 124 18.45 -24.67 -1.15
N ASN A 125 19.17 -25.51 -0.42
CA ASN A 125 20.59 -25.70 -0.64
C ASN A 125 20.80 -26.61 -1.85
N VAL A 126 21.13 -26.03 -3.00
CA VAL A 126 21.44 -26.76 -4.23
C VAL A 126 22.96 -26.94 -4.34
N ARG A 127 23.41 -28.16 -4.57
CA ARG A 127 24.81 -28.45 -4.91
C ARG A 127 24.96 -28.53 -6.43
N LEU A 128 25.57 -27.52 -7.03
CA LEU A 128 25.70 -27.40 -8.48
C LEU A 128 26.88 -28.21 -9.07
N GLY A 129 27.85 -28.63 -8.25
CA GLY A 129 29.01 -29.39 -8.71
C GLY A 129 29.76 -28.62 -9.80
N ASP A 130 30.04 -29.30 -10.92
CA ASP A 130 30.78 -28.74 -12.05
C ASP A 130 30.06 -27.57 -12.75
N LEU A 131 28.73 -27.49 -12.64
CA LEU A 131 27.91 -26.40 -13.23
C LEU A 131 28.09 -25.06 -12.51
N LEU A 132 28.81 -25.01 -11.38
CA LEU A 132 29.02 -23.78 -10.65
C LEU A 132 29.82 -22.75 -11.45
N ALA A 133 30.81 -23.21 -12.22
CA ALA A 133 31.64 -22.33 -13.05
C ALA A 133 30.79 -21.64 -14.12
N ASP A 134 29.97 -22.40 -14.86
CA ASP A 134 29.09 -21.86 -15.89
C ASP A 134 28.07 -20.86 -15.34
N VAL A 135 27.60 -21.08 -14.10
CA VAL A 135 26.68 -20.16 -13.41
C VAL A 135 27.40 -18.87 -12.99
N ASP A 136 28.64 -18.96 -12.55
CA ASP A 136 29.45 -17.79 -12.18
C ASP A 136 29.81 -16.94 -13.40
N ASP A 137 30.16 -17.57 -14.51
CA ASP A 137 30.43 -16.89 -15.79
C ASP A 137 29.17 -16.17 -16.29
N TYR A 138 28.02 -16.85 -16.29
CA TYR A 138 26.74 -16.24 -16.64
C TYR A 138 26.37 -15.06 -15.71
N ALA A 139 26.66 -15.18 -14.41
CA ALA A 139 26.42 -14.10 -13.45
C ALA A 139 27.28 -12.87 -13.76
N ALA A 140 28.57 -13.08 -14.06
CA ALA A 140 29.50 -12.03 -14.40
C ALA A 140 29.12 -11.32 -15.71
N ASP A 141 28.79 -12.09 -16.76
CA ASP A 141 28.43 -11.54 -18.07
C ASP A 141 27.14 -10.70 -18.05
N ASN A 142 26.26 -10.95 -17.07
CA ASN A 142 24.96 -10.27 -16.94
C ASN A 142 24.89 -9.30 -15.75
N ASP A 143 26.01 -9.09 -15.05
CA ASP A 143 26.11 -8.24 -13.86
C ASP A 143 25.07 -8.59 -12.76
N LEU A 144 24.88 -9.90 -12.55
CA LEU A 144 23.91 -10.47 -11.61
C LEU A 144 24.60 -11.10 -10.41
N SER A 145 23.88 -11.21 -9.28
CA SER A 145 24.33 -12.10 -8.21
C SER A 145 24.20 -13.57 -8.64
N ARG A 146 25.06 -14.45 -8.10
CA ARG A 146 24.97 -15.91 -8.32
C ARG A 146 23.57 -16.47 -8.08
N ALA A 147 22.88 -15.98 -7.05
CA ALA A 147 21.52 -16.43 -6.73
C ALA A 147 20.50 -16.01 -7.80
N GLU A 148 20.66 -14.84 -8.40
CA GLU A 148 19.81 -14.36 -9.50
C GLU A 148 20.13 -15.09 -10.79
N ALA A 149 21.41 -15.33 -11.10
CA ALA A 149 21.84 -16.16 -12.22
C ALA A 149 21.19 -17.56 -12.16
N ILE A 150 21.24 -18.22 -11.01
CA ILE A 150 20.58 -19.53 -10.80
C ILE A 150 19.07 -19.44 -11.08
N ARG A 151 18.39 -18.41 -10.57
CA ARG A 151 16.94 -18.23 -10.79
C ARG A 151 16.62 -18.01 -12.27
N SER A 152 17.38 -17.16 -12.96
CA SER A 152 17.19 -16.87 -14.39
C SER A 152 17.39 -18.12 -15.24
N LEU A 153 18.47 -18.87 -15.01
CA LEU A 153 18.76 -20.10 -15.75
C LEU A 153 17.68 -21.18 -15.51
N ILE A 154 17.20 -21.34 -14.26
CA ILE A 154 16.09 -22.25 -13.96
C ILE A 154 14.80 -21.80 -14.65
N ALA A 155 14.49 -20.50 -14.64
CA ALA A 155 13.29 -19.98 -15.29
C ALA A 155 13.30 -20.23 -16.81
N ILE A 156 14.45 -20.00 -17.45
CA ILE A 156 14.66 -20.29 -18.88
C ILE A 156 14.46 -21.78 -19.16
N ALA A 157 15.12 -22.66 -18.40
CA ALA A 157 15.02 -24.10 -18.58
C ALA A 157 13.58 -24.61 -18.38
N VAL A 158 12.87 -24.12 -17.36
CA VAL A 158 11.47 -24.47 -17.10
C VAL A 158 10.56 -24.00 -18.23
N GLY A 159 10.79 -22.80 -18.76
CA GLY A 159 10.07 -22.27 -19.92
C GLY A 159 10.21 -23.18 -21.15
N SER A 160 11.45 -23.50 -21.52
CA SER A 160 11.74 -24.38 -22.66
C SER A 160 11.13 -25.77 -22.52
N ILE A 161 11.12 -26.33 -21.29
CA ILE A 161 10.47 -27.63 -21.03
C ILE A 161 8.95 -27.56 -21.19
N LYS A 162 8.30 -26.48 -20.74
CA LYS A 162 6.86 -26.29 -20.89
C LYS A 162 6.45 -26.18 -22.36
N GLU A 163 7.18 -25.39 -23.13
CA GLU A 163 6.95 -25.21 -24.56
C GLU A 163 7.12 -26.52 -25.34
N ALA A 164 8.18 -27.29 -25.03
CA ALA A 164 8.40 -28.60 -25.64
C ALA A 164 7.27 -29.60 -25.33
N ARG A 165 6.74 -29.59 -24.09
CA ARG A 165 5.60 -30.44 -23.69
C ARG A 165 4.29 -30.06 -24.38
N GLN A 166 4.03 -28.76 -24.54
CA GLN A 166 2.83 -28.29 -25.24
C GLN A 166 2.86 -28.68 -26.71
N LYS A 167 4.00 -28.53 -27.37
CA LYS A 167 4.18 -28.95 -28.77
C LYS A 167 3.99 -30.46 -28.96
N ALA A 168 4.55 -31.28 -28.07
CA ALA A 168 4.38 -32.74 -28.11
C ALA A 168 2.95 -33.22 -27.82
N SER A 169 2.13 -32.41 -27.13
CA SER A 169 0.71 -32.70 -26.88
C SER A 169 -0.20 -32.24 -28.02
N ALA A 170 0.25 -31.33 -28.89
CA ALA A 170 -0.50 -30.83 -30.03
C ALA A 170 -0.32 -31.69 -31.30
N ASP A 171 0.76 -32.49 -31.35
CA ASP A 171 1.06 -33.45 -32.45
C ASP A 171 0.45 -34.87 -32.20
N ARG A 172 -0.41 -35.04 -31.18
CA ARG A 172 -1.18 -36.28 -30.94
C ARG A 172 -2.66 -36.07 -31.23
#